data_AF-A0A3N5SQD3-F1
#
_entry.id   AF-A0A3N5SQD3-F1
#
_cell.length_a   1.000
_cell.length_b   1.000
_cell.length_c   1.000
_cell.angle_alpha   90.00
_cell.angle_beta   90.00
_cell.angle_gamma   90.00
#
_symmetry.space_group_name_H-M   'P 1'
#
loop_
_entity.id
_entity.type
_entity.pdbx_description
1 polymer ?
#
loop_
_entity_poly.entity_id
_entity_poly.type
_entity_poly.pdbx_seq_one_letter_code
_entity_poly.pdbx_strand_id
1 'polypeptide(L)'
;MSKIHQALEKAERERKKENQLLEELSVAPMLKGETEGAGAELQSLIVGDGAVFQKLITLSDPHSLAAEQFRKLRAKVLKLKSLDSPRAIMVTSAMNSEGKTFVAANLAANIAVDLHTQAVLVDCDMRNPSLSGWLDLSNRRGLADFLSGSEAPQGFVFK
;
A
#
# COMPACT_ATOMS: atom_id res chain seq x y z
N MET A 1 35.74 -22.47 22.73
CA MET A 1 34.79 -21.65 21.95
C MET A 1 34.53 -20.35 22.72
N SER A 2 34.77 -19.18 22.11
CA SER A 2 34.65 -17.86 22.77
C SER A 2 33.19 -17.45 22.98
N LYS A 3 32.87 -16.74 24.07
CA LYS A 3 31.52 -16.19 24.34
C LYS A 3 31.00 -15.29 23.20
N ILE A 4 31.92 -14.63 22.50
CA ILE A 4 31.61 -13.78 21.34
C ILE A 4 31.08 -14.62 20.17
N HIS A 5 31.66 -15.81 19.96
CA HIS A 5 31.23 -16.71 18.88
C HIS A 5 29.83 -17.27 19.14
N GLN A 6 29.51 -17.61 20.40
CA GLN A 6 28.17 -18.05 20.79
C GLN A 6 27.12 -16.94 20.64
N ALA A 7 27.48 -15.69 20.94
CA ALA A 7 26.59 -14.54 20.74
C ALA A 7 26.32 -14.27 19.26
N LEU A 8 27.34 -14.42 18.40
CA LEU A 8 27.22 -14.25 16.95
C LEU A 8 26.31 -15.33 16.33
N GLU A 9 26.54 -16.61 16.66
CA GLU A 9 25.72 -17.72 16.16
C GLU A 9 24.25 -17.60 16.60
N LYS A 10 24.00 -17.12 17.83
CA LYS A 10 22.64 -16.90 18.31
C LYS A 10 21.94 -15.79 17.54
N ALA A 11 22.61 -14.67 17.30
CA ALA A 11 22.07 -13.55 16.52
C ALA A 11 21.78 -13.94 15.06
N GLU A 12 22.65 -14.76 14.45
CA GLU A 12 22.43 -15.28 13.11
C GLU A 12 21.22 -16.22 13.04
N ARG A 13 21.04 -17.10 14.04
CA ARG A 13 19.86 -17.98 14.12
C ARG A 13 18.56 -17.20 14.30
N GLU A 14 18.57 -16.15 15.11
CA GLU A 14 17.40 -15.29 15.32
C GLU A 14 17.03 -14.52 14.05
N ARG A 15 18.01 -13.93 13.36
CA ARG A 15 17.81 -13.32 12.03
C ARG A 15 17.27 -14.30 11.00
N LYS A 16 17.78 -15.54 10.99
CA LYS A 16 17.35 -16.57 10.04
C LYS A 16 15.90 -16.98 10.29
N LYS A 17 15.49 -17.10 11.56
CA LYS A 17 14.08 -17.37 11.93
C LYS A 17 13.17 -16.20 11.55
N GLU A 18 13.60 -14.96 11.79
CA GLU A 18 12.82 -13.76 11.43
C GLU A 18 12.62 -13.65 9.91
N ASN A 19 13.67 -13.89 9.11
CA ASN A 19 13.56 -13.95 7.65
C ASN A 19 12.65 -15.09 7.18
N GLN A 20 12.69 -16.25 7.82
CA GLN A 20 11.85 -17.39 7.47
C GLN A 20 10.36 -17.13 7.77
N LEU A 21 10.07 -16.51 8.92
CA LEU A 21 8.71 -16.04 9.26
C LEU A 21 8.20 -14.99 8.26
N LEU A 22 9.08 -14.08 7.82
CA LEU A 22 8.75 -13.09 6.79
C LEU A 22 8.51 -13.71 5.42
N GLU A 23 9.21 -14.80 5.06
CA GLU A 23 8.95 -15.57 3.84
C GLU A 23 7.60 -16.30 3.91
N GLU A 24 7.30 -16.95 5.05
CA GLU A 24 6.03 -17.65 5.29
C GLU A 24 4.81 -16.71 5.29
N LEU A 25 4.97 -15.47 5.79
CA LEU A 25 3.95 -14.42 5.75
C LEU A 25 3.91 -13.65 4.41
N SER A 26 4.93 -13.79 3.57
CA SER A 26 4.95 -13.13 2.28
C SER A 26 4.06 -13.89 1.29
N VAL A 27 3.01 -13.22 0.81
CA VAL A 27 2.23 -13.62 -0.38
C VAL A 27 3.08 -13.49 -1.67
N ALA A 28 4.41 -13.40 -1.53
CA ALA A 28 5.37 -13.24 -2.61
C ALA A 28 5.38 -14.35 -3.69
N PRO A 29 4.97 -15.61 -3.45
CA PRO A 29 4.94 -16.57 -4.55
C PRO A 29 3.90 -16.21 -5.63
N MET A 30 2.90 -15.37 -5.37
CA MET A 30 1.99 -14.88 -6.42
C MET A 30 2.61 -13.82 -7.35
N LEU A 31 3.75 -13.23 -6.98
CA LEU A 31 4.42 -12.18 -7.76
C LEU A 31 5.71 -12.65 -8.44
N LYS A 32 6.15 -13.89 -8.21
CA LYS A 32 7.26 -14.52 -8.96
C LYS A 32 6.76 -15.21 -10.24
N GLY A 33 5.88 -14.54 -10.98
CA GLY A 33 5.68 -14.87 -12.39
C GLY A 33 6.87 -14.34 -13.16
N GLU A 34 7.64 -15.23 -13.75
CA GLU A 34 8.72 -14.93 -14.69
C GLU A 34 8.22 -13.90 -15.71
N THR A 35 8.92 -12.77 -15.81
CA THR A 35 8.69 -11.77 -16.84
C THR A 35 9.22 -12.28 -18.18
N GLU A 36 8.59 -13.30 -18.73
CA GLU A 36 8.76 -13.68 -20.12
C GLU A 36 7.38 -13.88 -20.74
N GLY A 37 6.97 -12.87 -21.52
CA GLY A 37 5.82 -12.98 -22.43
C GLY A 37 4.47 -12.54 -21.84
N ALA A 38 4.23 -11.23 -21.82
CA ALA A 38 3.00 -10.62 -22.32
C ALA A 38 3.05 -9.11 -22.04
N GLY A 39 3.20 -8.32 -23.10
CA GLY A 39 2.88 -6.89 -23.09
C GLY A 39 1.38 -6.71 -22.90
N ALA A 40 0.88 -6.89 -21.68
CA ALA A 40 -0.43 -6.42 -21.31
C ALA A 40 -0.30 -4.91 -21.07
N GLU A 41 -0.83 -4.11 -21.99
CA GLU A 41 -0.97 -2.67 -21.83
C GLU A 41 -1.67 -2.38 -20.49
N LEU A 42 -0.90 -1.93 -19.50
CA LEU A 42 -1.46 -1.38 -18.27
C LEU A 42 -2.30 -0.18 -18.68
N GLN A 43 -3.61 -0.22 -18.45
CA GLN A 43 -4.48 0.92 -18.71
C GLN A 43 -4.06 2.08 -17.81
N SER A 44 -3.28 3.02 -18.36
CA SER A 44 -3.02 4.30 -17.74
C SER A 44 -4.33 5.06 -17.67
N LEU A 45 -4.93 5.15 -16.49
CA LEU A 45 -6.09 6.00 -16.29
C LEU A 45 -5.54 7.27 -15.67
N ILE A 46 -5.38 8.31 -16.49
CA ILE A 46 -5.30 9.67 -15.94
C ILE A 46 -6.63 9.87 -15.23
N VAL A 47 -6.61 9.74 -13.90
CA VAL A 47 -7.79 9.80 -13.05
C VAL A 47 -8.54 11.09 -13.37
N GLY A 48 -9.76 10.92 -13.87
CA GLY A 48 -10.57 11.93 -14.53
C GLY A 48 -11.04 13.05 -13.61
N ASP A 49 -11.32 14.19 -14.25
CA ASP A 49 -12.08 15.38 -13.84
C ASP A 49 -11.88 15.97 -12.42
N GLY A 50 -11.95 17.30 -12.32
CA GLY A 50 -11.52 18.10 -11.15
C GLY A 50 -12.15 17.76 -9.78
N ALA A 51 -13.20 16.93 -9.74
CA ALA A 51 -13.84 16.46 -8.52
C ALA A 51 -13.01 15.42 -7.75
N VAL A 52 -12.24 14.57 -8.44
CA VAL A 52 -11.39 13.54 -7.80
C VAL A 52 -10.27 14.18 -6.97
N PHE A 53 -9.70 15.27 -7.48
CA PHE A 53 -8.65 16.02 -6.81
C PHE A 53 -9.08 16.56 -5.44
N GLN A 54 -10.34 16.96 -5.26
CA GLN A 54 -10.80 17.60 -4.02
C GLN A 54 -10.66 16.73 -2.76
N LYS A 55 -10.73 15.39 -2.89
CA LYS A 55 -10.57 14.46 -1.75
C LYS A 55 -9.11 14.09 -1.48
N LEU A 56 -8.23 14.29 -2.45
CA LEU A 56 -6.78 14.06 -2.36
C LEU A 56 -6.05 15.38 -2.13
N ILE A 57 -6.21 15.96 -0.94
CA ILE A 57 -5.60 17.23 -0.54
C ILE A 57 -4.09 17.26 -0.78
N THR A 58 -3.40 16.13 -0.60
CA THR A 58 -1.95 16.04 -0.85
C THR A 58 -1.57 16.29 -2.32
N LEU A 59 -2.52 16.09 -3.24
CA LEU A 59 -2.35 16.37 -4.67
C LEU A 59 -3.00 17.71 -5.07
N SER A 60 -4.19 18.02 -4.55
CA SER A 60 -4.94 19.22 -4.96
C SER A 60 -4.46 20.51 -4.30
N ASP A 61 -4.02 20.46 -3.04
CA ASP A 61 -3.43 21.59 -2.32
C ASP A 61 -2.20 21.14 -1.52
N PRO A 62 -1.06 20.89 -2.21
CA PRO A 62 0.15 20.40 -1.58
C PRO A 62 0.77 21.35 -0.56
N HIS A 63 0.41 22.63 -0.58
CA HIS A 63 0.95 23.65 0.33
C HIS A 63 0.05 23.92 1.55
N SER A 64 -1.12 23.27 1.62
CA SER A 64 -2.02 23.36 2.77
C SER A 64 -1.42 22.84 4.08
N LEU A 65 -1.95 23.35 5.19
CA LEU A 65 -1.67 22.81 6.53
C LEU A 65 -2.07 21.34 6.67
N ALA A 66 -3.10 20.90 5.94
CA ALA A 66 -3.56 19.52 5.91
C ALA A 66 -2.55 18.61 5.20
N ALA A 67 -2.02 19.03 4.05
CA ALA A 67 -0.95 18.30 3.36
C ALA A 67 0.31 18.15 4.23
N GLU A 68 0.67 19.18 5.01
CA GLU A 68 1.75 19.08 6.00
C GLU A 68 1.49 18.04 7.09
N GLN A 69 0.24 17.86 7.53
CA GLN A 69 -0.08 16.77 8.48
C GLN A 69 0.15 15.39 7.86
N PHE A 70 -0.17 15.22 6.57
CA PHE A 70 0.12 13.97 5.86
C PHE A 70 1.62 13.72 5.65
N ARG A 71 2.43 14.76 5.39
CA ARG A 71 3.90 14.64 5.38
C ARG A 71 4.45 14.17 6.72
N LYS A 72 3.95 14.75 7.83
CA LYS A 72 4.31 14.33 9.19
C LYS A 72 3.87 12.90 9.48
N LEU A 73 2.66 12.52 9.06
CA LEU A 73 2.14 11.16 9.20
C LEU A 73 3.01 10.16 8.44
N ARG A 74 3.32 10.42 7.17
CA ARG A 74 4.23 9.61 6.34
C ARG A 74 5.56 9.40 7.05
N ALA A 75 6.20 10.49 7.50
CA ALA A 75 7.50 10.42 8.17
C ALA A 75 7.46 9.57 9.44
N LYS A 76 6.37 9.64 10.23
CA LYS A 76 6.19 8.78 11.41
C LYS A 76 6.00 7.33 11.01
N VAL A 77 5.08 7.06 10.09
CA VAL A 77 4.72 5.71 9.66
C VAL A 77 5.92 4.97 9.05
N LEU A 78 6.69 5.62 8.17
CA LEU A 78 7.87 5.01 7.56
C LEU A 78 9.04 4.83 8.52
N LYS A 79 9.05 5.54 9.67
CA LYS A 79 10.09 5.44 10.71
C LYS A 79 9.67 4.60 11.92
N LEU A 80 8.52 3.92 11.88
CA LEU A 80 7.97 3.18 13.03
C LEU A 80 8.83 2.00 13.51
N LYS A 81 9.80 1.53 12.73
CA LYS A 81 10.77 0.52 13.16
C LYS A 81 12.18 0.99 12.83
N SER A 82 13.07 0.89 13.82
CA SER A 82 14.49 1.23 13.73
C SER A 82 15.30 0.32 12.81
N LEU A 83 14.69 -0.72 12.23
CA LEU A 83 15.35 -1.73 11.40
C LEU A 83 14.71 -1.94 10.03
N ASP A 84 13.40 -1.70 9.81
CA ASP A 84 12.74 -1.85 8.50
C ASP A 84 11.44 -1.02 8.38
N SER A 85 11.27 -0.27 7.28
CA SER A 85 10.00 0.42 6.97
C SER A 85 8.85 -0.57 6.79
N PRO A 86 7.63 -0.28 7.30
CA PRO A 86 6.48 -1.17 7.10
C PRO A 86 6.14 -1.30 5.61
N ARG A 87 5.99 -2.55 5.15
CA ARG A 87 5.61 -2.87 3.76
C ARG A 87 4.09 -2.93 3.53
N ALA A 88 3.31 -3.05 4.61
CA ALA A 88 1.84 -3.05 4.58
C ALA A 88 1.30 -2.25 5.78
N ILE A 89 0.32 -1.38 5.52
CA ILE A 89 -0.29 -0.50 6.52
C ILE A 89 -1.80 -0.64 6.40
N MET A 90 -2.46 -1.02 7.49
CA MET A 90 -3.92 -1.03 7.58
C MET A 90 -4.40 0.27 8.23
N VAL A 91 -5.35 0.94 7.59
CA VAL A 91 -6.04 2.10 8.15
C VAL A 91 -7.46 1.69 8.52
N THR A 92 -7.82 1.83 9.79
CA THR A 92 -9.15 1.49 10.32
C THR A 92 -9.62 2.55 11.31
N SER A 93 -10.88 2.49 11.69
CA SER A 93 -11.53 3.45 12.59
C SER A 93 -12.46 2.73 13.56
N ALA A 94 -12.76 3.35 14.70
CA ALA A 94 -13.62 2.76 15.72
C ALA A 94 -15.10 2.78 15.28
N MET A 95 -15.46 3.80 14.49
CA MET A 95 -16.81 4.01 13.97
C MET A 95 -16.80 4.28 12.46
N ASN A 96 -17.97 4.16 11.85
CA ASN A 96 -18.18 4.60 10.48
C ASN A 96 -18.04 6.12 10.37
N SER A 97 -17.65 6.61 9.19
CA SER A 97 -17.57 8.05 8.86
C SER A 97 -16.51 8.86 9.63
N GLU A 98 -15.53 8.22 10.27
CA GLU A 98 -14.39 8.91 10.93
C GLU A 98 -13.27 9.34 9.97
N GLY A 99 -13.47 9.18 8.66
CA GLY A 99 -12.49 9.61 7.65
C GLY A 99 -11.38 8.60 7.36
N LYS A 100 -11.54 7.31 7.68
CA LYS A 100 -10.56 6.25 7.35
C LYS A 100 -10.13 6.24 5.88
N THR A 101 -11.08 6.34 4.95
CA THR A 101 -10.83 6.41 3.50
C THR A 101 -10.04 7.66 3.12
N PHE A 102 -10.38 8.80 3.74
CA PHE A 102 -9.68 10.08 3.53
C PHE A 102 -8.21 9.99 3.95
N VAL A 103 -7.96 9.43 5.13
CA VAL A 103 -6.61 9.25 5.66
C VAL A 103 -5.81 8.26 4.80
N ALA A 104 -6.40 7.12 4.46
CA ALA A 104 -5.73 6.09 3.66
C ALA A 104 -5.32 6.61 2.28
N ALA A 105 -6.24 7.30 1.58
CA ALA A 105 -6.00 7.81 0.24
C ALA A 105 -4.90 8.88 0.20
N ASN A 106 -4.97 9.87 1.10
CA ASN A 106 -3.96 10.92 1.16
C ASN A 106 -2.62 10.41 1.69
N LEU A 107 -2.60 9.44 2.60
CA LEU A 107 -1.35 8.81 3.04
C LEU A 107 -0.69 8.03 1.90
N ALA A 108 -1.45 7.24 1.14
CA ALA A 108 -0.94 6.51 -0.02
C ALA A 108 -0.38 7.47 -1.09
N ALA A 109 -1.13 8.53 -1.42
CA ALA A 109 -0.68 9.57 -2.33
C ALA A 109 0.62 10.23 -1.83
N ASN A 110 0.72 10.55 -0.53
CA ASN A 110 1.93 11.15 0.05
C ASN A 110 3.12 10.19 0.05
N ILE A 111 2.91 8.88 0.25
CA ILE A 111 3.96 7.87 0.12
C ILE A 111 4.45 7.78 -1.32
N ALA A 112 3.56 7.89 -2.31
CA ALA A 112 3.90 7.80 -3.74
C ALA A 112 4.55 9.07 -4.33
N VAL A 113 4.69 10.16 -3.55
CA VAL A 113 5.33 11.40 -4.03
C VAL A 113 6.83 11.20 -4.32
N ASP A 114 7.51 10.32 -3.59
CA ASP A 114 8.96 10.16 -3.75
C ASP A 114 9.24 9.27 -4.99
N LEU A 115 10.18 9.69 -5.85
CA LEU A 115 10.49 9.02 -7.15
C LEU A 115 10.84 7.52 -7.04
N HIS A 116 11.23 7.06 -5.86
CA HIS A 116 11.71 5.71 -5.60
C HIS A 116 10.75 4.90 -4.72
N THR A 117 9.57 5.42 -4.43
CA THR A 117 8.55 4.73 -3.64
C THR A 117 7.34 4.41 -4.50
N GLN A 118 6.81 3.21 -4.29
CA GLN A 118 5.55 2.78 -4.88
C GLN A 118 4.56 2.52 -3.75
N ALA A 119 3.34 3.03 -3.89
CA ALA A 119 2.25 2.75 -2.98
C ALA A 119 1.10 2.12 -3.76
N VAL A 120 0.55 1.03 -3.22
CA VAL A 120 -0.70 0.45 -3.69
C VAL A 120 -1.73 0.66 -2.59
N LEU A 121 -2.85 1.27 -2.96
CA LEU A 121 -3.99 1.45 -2.07
C LEU A 121 -5.05 0.40 -2.41
N VAL A 122 -5.48 -0.36 -1.42
CA VAL A 122 -6.49 -1.41 -1.57
C VAL A 122 -7.70 -1.04 -0.71
N ASP A 123 -8.88 -0.93 -1.32
CA ASP A 123 -10.14 -0.76 -0.57
C ASP A 123 -10.62 -2.12 -0.07
N CYS A 124 -10.45 -2.37 1.23
CA CYS A 124 -10.91 -3.58 1.89
C CYS A 124 -12.30 -3.42 2.56
N ASP A 125 -12.97 -2.27 2.41
CA ASP A 125 -14.33 -2.08 2.92
C ASP A 125 -15.37 -2.55 1.90
N MET A 126 -15.66 -3.85 1.90
CA MET A 126 -16.63 -4.44 0.97
C MET A 126 -18.10 -4.12 1.29
N ARG A 127 -18.38 -3.58 2.48
CA ARG A 127 -19.76 -3.29 2.91
C ARG A 127 -20.22 -1.92 2.44
N ASN A 128 -19.33 -0.94 2.47
CA ASN A 128 -19.61 0.41 2.03
C ASN A 128 -18.38 1.03 1.35
N PRO A 129 -17.94 0.47 0.19
CA PRO A 129 -16.77 0.96 -0.52
C PRO A 129 -17.03 2.39 -1.01
N SER A 130 -16.06 3.27 -0.77
CA SER A 130 -16.17 4.70 -1.11
C SER A 130 -15.02 5.16 -2.00
N LEU A 131 -13.90 4.42 -2.00
CA LEU A 131 -12.70 4.81 -2.72
C LEU A 131 -12.91 4.74 -4.24
N SER A 132 -13.64 3.72 -4.72
CA SER A 132 -13.93 3.56 -6.16
C SER A 132 -14.69 4.77 -6.72
N GLY A 133 -15.67 5.31 -5.97
CA GLY A 133 -16.37 6.53 -6.35
C GLY A 133 -15.48 7.78 -6.32
N TRP A 134 -14.52 7.85 -5.39
CA TRP A 134 -13.59 8.97 -5.31
C TRP A 134 -12.58 9.00 -6.45
N LEU A 135 -12.19 7.84 -6.96
CA LEU A 135 -11.18 7.67 -8.00
C LEU A 135 -11.78 7.46 -9.41
N ASP A 136 -13.10 7.63 -9.56
CA ASP A 136 -13.84 7.36 -10.80
C ASP A 136 -13.65 5.92 -11.33
N LEU A 137 -13.61 4.96 -10.41
CA LEU A 137 -13.44 3.52 -10.66
C LEU A 137 -14.72 2.71 -10.41
N SER A 138 -15.88 3.35 -10.22
CA SER A 138 -17.13 2.70 -9.79
C SER A 138 -17.62 1.55 -10.69
N ASN A 139 -17.30 1.58 -11.99
CA ASN A 139 -17.69 0.56 -12.96
C ASN A 139 -16.58 -0.45 -13.25
N ARG A 140 -15.55 -0.53 -12.40
CA ARG A 140 -14.42 -1.44 -12.59
C ARG A 140 -14.49 -2.60 -11.61
N ARG A 141 -13.93 -3.74 -12.03
CA ARG A 141 -13.73 -4.89 -11.17
C ARG A 141 -12.72 -4.55 -10.08
N GLY A 142 -12.96 -5.03 -8.86
CA GLY A 142 -12.17 -4.68 -7.68
C GLY A 142 -11.72 -5.89 -6.88
N LEU A 143 -11.40 -5.66 -5.60
CA LEU A 143 -10.89 -6.70 -4.69
C LEU A 143 -11.85 -7.88 -4.53
N ALA A 144 -13.16 -7.63 -4.46
CA ALA A 144 -14.16 -8.69 -4.34
C ALA A 144 -14.18 -9.63 -5.54
N ASP A 145 -14.10 -9.07 -6.76
CA ASP A 145 -13.99 -9.84 -8.00
C ASP A 145 -12.69 -10.65 -8.05
N PHE A 146 -11.56 -10.03 -7.67
CA PHE A 146 -10.27 -10.70 -7.59
C PHE A 146 -10.29 -11.90 -6.63
N LEU A 147 -10.88 -11.74 -5.44
CA LEU A 147 -10.96 -12.82 -4.45
C LEU A 147 -11.95 -13.94 -4.82
N SER A 148 -12.90 -13.68 -5.72
CA SER A 148 -13.87 -14.68 -6.17
C SER A 148 -13.45 -15.42 -7.45
N GLY A 149 -12.48 -14.89 -8.18
CA GLY A 149 -11.95 -15.47 -9.42
C GLY A 149 -10.58 -16.12 -9.27
N SER A 150 -10.04 -16.59 -10.39
CA SER A 150 -8.66 -17.08 -10.52
C SER A 150 -7.86 -16.25 -11.52
N GLU A 151 -8.19 -14.96 -11.62
CA GLU A 151 -7.50 -14.03 -12.51
C GLU A 151 -6.25 -13.45 -11.85
N ALA A 152 -5.26 -13.10 -12.67
CA ALA A 152 -4.02 -12.55 -12.19
C ALA A 152 -4.20 -11.09 -11.68
N PRO A 153 -3.45 -10.64 -10.65
CA PRO A 153 -3.68 -9.35 -10.00
C PRO A 153 -3.58 -8.12 -10.93
N GLN A 154 -2.88 -8.24 -12.05
CA GLN A 154 -2.61 -7.13 -12.97
C GLN A 154 -3.89 -6.54 -13.57
N GLY A 155 -4.95 -7.34 -13.72
CA GLY A 155 -6.27 -6.89 -14.21
C GLY A 155 -7.05 -6.01 -13.24
N PHE A 156 -6.53 -5.81 -12.01
CA PHE A 156 -7.18 -5.09 -10.91
C PHE A 156 -6.36 -3.91 -10.39
N VAL A 157 -5.21 -3.62 -11.03
CA VAL A 157 -4.35 -2.49 -10.66
C VAL A 157 -4.59 -1.33 -11.61
N PHE A 158 -4.96 -0.18 -11.06
CA PHE A 158 -5.19 1.07 -11.79
C PHE A 158 -4.08 2.08 -11.44
N LYS A 159 -3.49 2.73 -12.44
CA LYS A 159 -2.42 3.73 -12.30
C LYS A 159 -2.86 5.08 -12.83
#